data_AF-V4K087-F1
#
_entry.id   AF-V4K087-F1
#
_cell.length_a   1.000
_cell.length_b   1.000
_cell.length_c   1.000
_cell.angle_alpha   90.00
_cell.angle_beta   90.00
_cell.angle_gamma   90.00
#
_symmetry.space_group_name_H-M   'P 1'
#
loop_
_entity.id
_entity.type
_entity.pdbx_description
1 polymer ?
#
loop_
_entity_poly.entity_id
_entity_poly.type
_entity_poly.pdbx_seq_one_letter_code
_entity_poly.pdbx_strand_id
1 'polypeptide(L)'
;MDVRLAALSALVVVLVIIAGALGVMYSSLASKYASLKSSYNSVSSSYSSLKGQYESLNGSYASLEGEYEKLSSAYSTLYSEYKNQQVDVVLAAAMSHWNDIAIENVSLVAPQYLPNATLKWVGGPLSGTYSGISSIESVWNKFFNMYETVYWYTIIPPSVVMVSPGVYKAVGYVQFLVAPTAAPINVFVLNVTEVLTYVNTSSGYEIESEVWEVKPLPLTDVIAGYPGQEALAEDAVLADAMSHWNDIAIENASLIISEYAPNATLHWIGGPLSGNYTGIAAINATWTKFDSLYEYVVWYALVPPTVQVKGDTAMAKAPLQFVVFPFPTASNPHPQEFVLNVTEILYYNYNATAMQWQIVNEYWIVHPLPISDVAPGYTPGQYQG
;
A
#
# COMPACT_ATOMS: atom_id res chain seq x y z
N MET A 1 28.31 66.37 128.72
CA MET A 1 27.87 65.25 127.86
C MET A 1 28.99 64.22 127.84
N ASP A 2 28.73 62.99 128.27
CA ASP A 2 29.73 61.93 128.51
C ASP A 2 30.28 61.38 127.19
N VAL A 3 31.61 61.40 127.01
CA VAL A 3 32.33 61.05 125.78
C VAL A 3 32.04 59.61 125.34
N ARG A 4 31.72 58.71 126.29
CA ARG A 4 31.34 57.32 125.99
C ARG A 4 29.97 57.21 125.32
N LEU A 5 29.01 58.06 125.70
CA LEU A 5 27.67 58.09 125.12
C LEU A 5 27.73 58.67 123.70
N ALA A 6 28.52 59.72 123.48
CA ALA A 6 28.73 60.31 122.15
C ALA A 6 29.45 59.34 121.18
N ALA A 7 30.45 58.60 121.65
CA ALA A 7 31.14 57.58 120.86
C ALA A 7 30.23 56.39 120.50
N LEU A 8 29.37 55.95 121.43
CA LEU A 8 28.39 54.90 121.19
C LEU A 8 27.32 55.35 120.17
N SER A 9 26.82 56.58 120.29
CA SER A 9 25.89 57.16 119.31
C SER A 9 26.52 57.29 117.92
N ALA A 10 27.77 57.73 117.82
CA ALA A 10 28.49 57.81 116.54
C ALA A 10 28.69 56.42 115.90
N LEU A 11 29.02 55.39 116.70
CA LEU A 11 29.15 54.01 116.23
C LEU A 11 27.81 53.46 115.73
N VAL A 12 26.71 53.70 116.44
CA VAL A 12 25.36 53.30 116.02
C VAL A 12 24.98 53.98 114.71
N VAL A 13 25.27 55.27 114.54
CA VAL A 13 25.02 56.00 113.29
C VAL A 13 25.82 55.40 112.13
N VAL A 14 27.11 55.09 112.34
CA VAL A 14 27.95 54.43 111.32
C VAL A 14 27.41 53.05 110.97
N LEU A 15 26.99 52.25 111.95
CA LEU A 15 26.39 50.94 111.73
C LEU A 15 25.06 51.02 110.97
N VAL A 16 24.23 52.03 111.25
CA VAL A 16 22.98 52.30 110.52
C VAL A 16 23.26 52.74 109.09
N ILE A 17 24.28 53.56 108.85
CA ILE A 17 24.71 53.96 107.51
C ILE A 17 25.23 52.74 106.72
N ILE A 18 26.05 51.89 107.35
CA ILE A 18 26.56 50.65 106.74
C ILE A 18 25.40 49.68 106.45
N ALA A 19 24.45 49.51 107.38
CA ALA A 19 23.26 48.69 107.18
C ALA A 19 22.36 49.23 106.07
N GLY A 20 22.20 50.55 105.97
CA GLY A 20 21.51 51.22 104.87
C GLY A 20 22.20 51.02 103.52
N ALA A 21 23.53 51.18 103.46
CA ALA A 21 24.34 50.94 102.27
C ALA A 21 24.31 49.47 101.83
N LEU A 22 24.39 48.52 102.77
CA LEU A 22 24.22 47.09 102.52
C LEU A 22 22.81 46.75 102.04
N GLY A 23 21.78 47.39 102.59
CA GLY A 23 20.39 47.26 102.14
C GLY A 23 20.19 47.76 100.71
N VAL A 24 20.82 48.88 100.33
CA VAL A 24 20.79 49.42 98.96
C VAL A 24 21.58 48.53 98.00
N MET A 25 22.74 48.01 98.42
CA MET A 25 23.51 47.06 97.60
C MET A 25 22.76 45.74 97.42
N TYR A 26 22.11 45.23 98.46
CA TYR A 26 21.28 44.03 98.39
C TYR A 26 20.06 44.24 97.48
N SER A 27 19.36 45.37 97.61
CA SER A 27 18.22 45.67 96.74
C SER A 27 18.65 45.87 95.27
N SER A 28 19.83 46.45 95.03
CA SER A 28 20.43 46.56 93.69
C SER A 28 20.84 45.19 93.11
N LEU A 29 21.38 44.29 93.93
CA LEU A 29 21.74 42.95 93.49
C LEU A 29 20.48 42.10 93.23
N ALA A 30 19.47 42.21 94.09
CA ALA A 30 18.18 41.55 93.92
C ALA A 30 17.47 42.01 92.64
N SER A 31 17.52 43.31 92.33
CA SER A 31 16.94 43.84 91.09
C SER A 31 17.72 43.35 89.85
N LYS A 32 19.06 43.37 89.88
CA LYS A 32 19.89 42.79 88.81
C LYS A 32 19.62 41.30 88.59
N TYR A 33 19.48 40.52 89.66
CA TYR A 33 19.12 39.10 89.58
C TYR A 33 17.73 38.90 88.98
N ALA A 34 16.74 39.69 89.42
CA ALA A 34 15.39 39.65 88.87
C ALA A 34 15.38 39.96 87.37
N SER A 35 16.13 40.99 86.94
CA SER A 35 16.32 41.32 85.52
C SER A 35 16.99 40.19 84.75
N LEU A 36 18.08 39.60 85.28
CA LEU A 36 18.78 38.50 84.63
C LEU A 36 17.90 37.25 84.49
N LYS A 37 17.12 36.92 85.53
CA LYS A 37 16.14 35.82 85.49
C LYS A 37 15.07 36.07 84.43
N SER A 38 14.60 37.31 84.30
CA SER A 38 13.66 37.71 83.25
C SER A 38 14.27 37.53 81.84
N SER A 39 15.51 38.01 81.63
CA SER A 39 16.24 37.82 80.38
C SER A 39 16.46 36.34 80.05
N TYR A 40 16.82 35.52 81.03
CA TYR A 40 16.95 34.07 80.85
C TYR A 40 15.64 33.41 80.41
N ASN A 41 14.53 33.74 81.08
CA ASN A 41 13.21 33.22 80.72
C ASN A 41 12.78 33.66 79.31
N SER A 42 13.14 34.89 78.91
CA SER A 42 12.89 35.40 77.56
C SER A 42 13.69 34.63 76.52
N VAL A 43 15.00 34.44 76.72
CA VAL A 43 15.86 33.66 75.82
C VAL A 43 15.40 32.20 75.73
N SER A 44 15.05 31.57 76.85
CA SER A 44 14.54 30.20 76.86
C SER A 44 13.24 30.07 76.06
N SER A 45 12.33 31.04 76.16
CA SER A 45 11.11 31.08 75.35
C SER A 45 11.41 31.26 73.87
N SER A 46 12.34 32.17 73.52
CA SER A 46 12.79 32.37 72.14
C SER A 46 13.43 31.12 71.54
N TYR A 47 14.27 30.39 72.30
CA TYR A 47 14.87 29.14 71.85
C TYR A 47 13.83 28.06 71.56
N SER A 48 12.87 27.85 72.46
CA SER A 48 11.78 26.90 72.25
C SER A 48 10.94 27.24 71.01
N SER A 49 10.68 28.52 70.78
CA SER A 49 9.99 29.00 69.58
C SER A 49 10.79 28.70 68.31
N LEU A 50 12.09 29.04 68.29
CA LEU A 50 12.97 28.79 67.14
C LEU A 50 13.10 27.30 66.83
N LYS A 51 13.19 26.44 67.86
CA LYS A 51 13.19 24.99 67.69
C LYS A 51 11.93 24.50 66.99
N GLY A 52 10.76 24.98 67.43
CA GLY A 52 9.48 24.64 66.77
C GLY A 52 9.42 25.12 65.31
N GLN A 53 9.95 26.30 65.01
CA GLN A 53 10.06 26.80 63.63
C GLN A 53 10.98 25.93 62.77
N TYR A 54 12.12 25.49 63.30
CA TYR A 54 13.03 24.59 62.60
C TYR A 54 12.40 23.23 62.30
N GLU A 55 11.73 22.62 63.29
CA GLU A 55 11.01 21.36 63.09
C GLU A 55 9.90 21.49 62.03
N SER A 56 9.17 22.60 62.05
CA SER A 56 8.16 22.90 61.01
C SER A 56 8.78 23.08 59.63
N LEU A 57 9.90 23.81 59.53
CA LEU A 57 10.60 24.03 58.25
C LEU A 57 11.14 22.71 57.69
N ASN A 58 11.70 21.86 58.55
CA ASN A 58 12.19 20.54 58.15
C ASN A 58 11.04 19.65 57.65
N GLY A 59 9.86 19.72 58.29
CA GLY A 59 8.65 19.07 57.81
C GLY A 59 8.20 19.60 56.43
N SER A 60 8.22 20.92 56.22
CA SER A 60 7.93 21.52 54.91
C SER A 60 8.93 21.09 53.84
N TYR A 61 10.22 20.99 54.16
CA TYR A 61 11.25 20.52 53.22
C TYR A 61 11.02 19.07 52.79
N ALA A 62 10.78 18.16 53.74
CA ALA A 62 10.47 16.76 53.43
C ALA A 62 9.19 16.62 52.58
N SER A 63 8.18 17.45 52.82
CA SER A 63 6.97 17.50 51.98
C SER A 63 7.28 17.93 50.55
N LEU A 64 8.09 18.99 50.38
CA LEU A 64 8.48 19.51 49.07
C LEU A 64 9.33 18.49 48.28
N GLU A 65 10.24 17.78 48.96
CA GLU A 65 11.03 16.70 48.36
C GLU A 65 10.13 15.59 47.83
N GLY A 66 9.14 15.14 48.63
CA GLY A 66 8.16 14.15 48.19
C GLY A 66 7.24 14.63 47.05
N GLU A 67 6.93 15.93 46.98
CA GLU A 67 6.20 16.51 45.84
C GLU A 67 7.05 16.53 44.57
N TYR A 68 8.34 16.85 44.69
CA TYR A 68 9.28 16.84 43.57
C TYR A 68 9.46 15.44 42.96
N GLU A 69 9.61 14.40 43.78
CA GLU A 69 9.72 13.01 43.30
C GLU A 69 8.46 12.56 42.54
N LYS A 70 7.28 12.93 43.03
CA LYS A 70 6.00 12.68 42.36
C LYS A 70 5.94 13.41 41.01
N LEU A 71 6.34 14.67 40.97
CA LEU A 71 6.36 15.46 39.73
C LEU A 71 7.34 14.88 38.71
N SER A 72 8.54 14.48 39.14
CA SER A 72 9.54 13.84 38.28
C SER A 72 9.02 12.53 37.68
N SER A 73 8.36 11.71 38.49
CA SER A 73 7.72 10.46 38.04
C SER A 73 6.58 10.73 37.03
N ALA A 74 5.71 11.70 37.34
CA ALA A 74 4.62 12.10 36.45
C ALA A 74 5.14 12.62 35.10
N TYR A 75 6.21 13.42 35.11
CA TYR A 75 6.86 13.90 33.90
C TYR A 75 7.41 12.74 33.05
N SER A 76 8.09 11.76 33.66
CA SER A 76 8.62 10.59 32.95
C SER A 76 7.52 9.76 32.28
N THR A 77 6.39 9.57 32.97
CA THR A 77 5.21 8.88 32.41
C THR A 77 4.64 9.67 31.24
N LEU A 78 4.36 10.96 31.44
CA LEU A 78 3.79 11.82 30.39
C LEU A 78 4.70 11.89 29.15
N TYR A 79 6.01 11.95 29.34
CA TYR A 79 6.97 11.95 28.25
C TYR A 79 6.93 10.63 27.45
N SER A 80 6.76 9.50 28.13
CA SER A 80 6.64 8.18 27.48
C SER A 80 5.32 8.03 26.73
N GLU A 81 4.21 8.48 27.31
CA GLU A 81 2.90 8.50 26.67
C GLU A 81 2.91 9.39 25.42
N TYR A 82 3.44 10.61 25.54
CA TYR A 82 3.62 11.52 24.42
C TYR A 82 4.44 10.86 23.30
N LYS A 83 5.58 10.24 23.62
CA LYS A 83 6.43 9.56 22.64
C LYS A 83 5.67 8.44 21.90
N ASN A 84 4.90 7.63 22.62
CA ASN A 84 4.11 6.56 22.01
C ASN A 84 3.01 7.12 21.10
N GLN A 85 2.33 8.20 21.53
CA GLN A 85 1.32 8.85 20.71
C GLN A 85 1.91 9.41 19.41
N GLN A 86 3.12 9.99 19.45
CA GLN A 86 3.77 10.49 18.23
C GLN A 86 4.11 9.36 17.24
N VAL A 87 4.49 8.19 17.75
CA VAL A 87 4.72 6.98 16.93
C VAL A 87 3.44 6.58 16.19
N ASP A 88 2.28 6.58 16.89
CA ASP A 88 1.00 6.24 16.28
C ASP A 88 0.56 7.27 15.23
N VAL A 89 0.80 8.56 15.46
CA VAL A 89 0.50 9.63 14.49
C VAL A 89 1.34 9.48 13.21
N VAL A 90 2.63 9.19 13.35
CA VAL A 90 3.52 8.97 12.20
C VAL A 90 3.14 7.69 11.45
N LEU A 91 2.75 6.63 12.16
CA LEU A 91 2.24 5.42 11.53
C LEU A 91 0.96 5.72 10.72
N ALA A 92 0.03 6.50 11.28
CA ALA A 92 -1.16 6.93 10.56
C ALA A 92 -0.84 7.77 9.32
N ALA A 93 0.18 8.63 9.38
CA ALA A 93 0.64 9.39 8.22
C ALA A 93 1.19 8.48 7.11
N ALA A 94 2.01 7.48 7.45
CA ALA A 94 2.51 6.49 6.49
C ALA A 94 1.38 5.64 5.88
N MET A 95 0.42 5.22 6.70
CA MET A 95 -0.78 4.52 6.24
C MET A 95 -1.61 5.36 5.25
N SER A 96 -1.77 6.66 5.53
CA SER A 96 -2.44 7.60 4.62
C SER A 96 -1.68 7.74 3.32
N HIS A 97 -0.34 7.85 3.38
CA HIS A 97 0.51 7.97 2.21
C HIS A 97 0.29 6.82 1.21
N TRP A 98 0.33 5.58 1.68
CA TRP A 98 0.06 4.40 0.84
C TRP A 98 -1.35 4.38 0.27
N ASN A 99 -2.32 4.82 1.07
CA ASN A 99 -3.69 4.95 0.61
C ASN A 99 -3.84 6.01 -0.49
N ASP A 100 -3.17 7.15 -0.37
CA ASP A 100 -3.20 8.23 -1.37
C ASP A 100 -2.49 7.84 -2.67
N ILE A 101 -1.43 7.03 -2.59
CA ILE A 101 -0.80 6.40 -3.75
C ILE A 101 -1.78 5.46 -4.46
N ALA A 102 -2.52 4.63 -3.71
CA ALA A 102 -3.51 3.72 -4.25
C ALA A 102 -4.77 4.40 -4.82
N ILE A 103 -5.03 5.65 -4.45
CA ILE A 103 -6.05 6.49 -5.09
C ILE A 103 -5.56 7.01 -6.46
N GLU A 104 -4.26 6.87 -6.76
CA GLU A 104 -3.65 7.25 -8.04
C GLU A 104 -3.74 8.75 -8.31
N ASN A 105 -3.68 9.58 -7.25
CA ASN A 105 -3.83 11.02 -7.35
C ASN A 105 -2.65 11.79 -6.73
N VAL A 106 -1.83 12.37 -7.61
CA VAL A 106 -0.67 13.18 -7.21
C VAL A 106 -1.05 14.38 -6.32
N SER A 107 -2.27 14.90 -6.43
CA SER A 107 -2.73 16.02 -5.61
C SER A 107 -2.96 15.63 -4.13
N LEU A 108 -3.07 14.34 -3.82
CA LEU A 108 -3.14 13.82 -2.46
C LEU A 108 -1.75 13.44 -1.93
N VAL A 109 -0.88 12.93 -2.80
CA VAL A 109 0.46 12.46 -2.45
C VAL A 109 1.47 13.60 -2.30
N ALA A 110 1.51 14.54 -3.25
CA ALA A 110 2.49 15.63 -3.28
C ALA A 110 2.48 16.53 -2.02
N PRO A 111 1.33 16.94 -1.45
CA PRO A 111 1.30 17.79 -0.26
C PRO A 111 1.94 17.16 0.99
N GLN A 112 2.21 15.86 0.98
CA GLN A 112 2.78 15.14 2.12
C GLN A 112 4.29 15.32 2.24
N TYR A 113 4.96 15.79 1.18
CA TYR A 113 6.40 15.99 1.15
C TYR A 113 6.81 17.42 1.51
N LEU A 114 8.00 17.55 2.09
CA LEU A 114 8.68 18.83 2.19
C LEU A 114 9.06 19.38 0.81
N PRO A 115 9.14 20.71 0.62
CA PRO A 115 9.51 21.32 -0.67
C PRO A 115 10.87 20.84 -1.22
N ASN A 116 11.80 20.51 -0.34
CA ASN A 116 13.15 20.02 -0.64
C ASN A 116 13.32 18.51 -0.41
N ALA A 117 12.22 17.75 -0.30
CA ALA A 117 12.27 16.32 -0.06
C ALA A 117 13.01 15.54 -1.16
N THR A 118 13.41 14.30 -0.87
CA THR A 118 14.04 13.41 -1.84
C THR A 118 13.34 12.05 -1.90
N LEU A 119 12.96 11.62 -3.10
CA LEU A 119 12.48 10.27 -3.39
C LEU A 119 13.58 9.47 -4.09
N LYS A 120 13.96 8.33 -3.52
CA LYS A 120 14.88 7.37 -4.14
C LYS A 120 14.11 6.13 -4.54
N TRP A 121 14.04 5.88 -5.84
CA TRP A 121 13.39 4.71 -6.42
C TRP A 121 14.46 3.69 -6.85
N VAL A 122 14.37 2.47 -6.34
CA VAL A 122 15.32 1.38 -6.58
C VAL A 122 14.57 0.21 -7.20
N GLY A 123 14.87 -0.09 -8.47
CA GLY A 123 14.25 -1.19 -9.19
C GLY A 123 13.10 -0.74 -10.10
N GLY A 124 12.88 -1.51 -11.17
CA GLY A 124 11.84 -1.21 -12.16
C GLY A 124 12.15 0.03 -13.04
N PRO A 125 11.17 0.43 -13.87
CA PRO A 125 11.36 1.45 -14.92
C PRO A 125 11.50 2.88 -14.40
N LEU A 126 11.16 3.14 -13.14
CA LEU A 126 11.25 4.47 -12.50
C LEU A 126 12.49 4.61 -11.60
N SER A 127 13.48 3.73 -11.74
CA SER A 127 14.71 3.78 -10.94
C SER A 127 15.41 5.14 -11.05
N GLY A 128 15.75 5.75 -9.92
CA GLY A 128 16.35 7.08 -9.89
C GLY A 128 16.39 7.72 -8.50
N THR A 129 16.89 8.96 -8.45
CA THR A 129 16.81 9.82 -7.26
C THR A 129 16.27 11.17 -7.70
N TYR A 130 15.24 11.61 -7.01
CA TYR A 130 14.40 12.75 -7.39
C TYR A 130 14.33 13.71 -6.22
N SER A 131 14.91 14.89 -6.40
CA SER A 131 15.01 15.90 -5.34
C SER A 131 14.13 17.11 -5.65
N GLY A 132 13.40 17.57 -4.65
CA GLY A 132 12.45 18.67 -4.76
C GLY A 132 11.08 18.23 -5.29
N ILE A 133 10.04 18.91 -4.82
CA ILE A 133 8.64 18.48 -5.01
C ILE A 133 8.25 18.31 -6.48
N SER A 134 8.68 19.20 -7.38
CA SER A 134 8.33 19.11 -8.80
C SER A 134 8.90 17.85 -9.47
N SER A 135 10.07 17.38 -9.04
CA SER A 135 10.65 16.13 -9.56
C SER A 135 9.90 14.92 -9.03
N ILE A 136 9.47 14.95 -7.77
CA ILE A 136 8.70 13.89 -7.12
C ILE A 136 7.33 13.76 -7.77
N GLU A 137 6.62 14.88 -7.96
CA GLU A 137 5.34 14.94 -8.67
C GLU A 137 5.43 14.35 -10.08
N SER A 138 6.50 14.66 -10.82
CA SER A 138 6.69 14.11 -12.18
C SER A 138 6.80 12.59 -12.17
N VAL A 139 7.46 12.01 -11.17
CA VAL A 139 7.64 10.55 -11.05
C VAL A 139 6.36 9.87 -10.62
N TRP A 140 5.64 10.43 -9.65
CA TRP A 140 4.32 9.92 -9.27
C TRP A 140 3.33 9.96 -10.44
N ASN A 141 3.30 11.05 -11.21
CA ASN A 141 2.48 11.09 -12.42
C ASN A 141 2.90 10.02 -13.44
N LYS A 142 4.19 9.73 -13.59
CA LYS A 142 4.62 8.61 -14.47
C LYS A 142 4.13 7.27 -13.94
N PHE A 143 4.19 7.06 -12.63
CA PHE A 143 3.67 5.85 -11.99
C PHE A 143 2.17 5.69 -12.21
N PHE A 144 1.37 6.73 -11.94
CA PHE A 144 -0.09 6.71 -12.14
C PHE A 144 -0.54 6.64 -13.61
N ASN A 145 0.32 7.01 -14.57
CA ASN A 145 0.05 6.80 -16.00
C ASN A 145 0.51 5.42 -16.51
N MET A 146 1.37 4.73 -15.74
CA MET A 146 1.90 3.42 -16.10
C MET A 146 1.01 2.29 -15.59
N TYR A 147 0.39 2.51 -14.44
CA TYR A 147 -0.41 1.52 -13.74
C TYR A 147 -1.78 2.08 -13.40
N GLU A 148 -2.79 1.22 -13.50
CA GLU A 148 -4.14 1.41 -13.01
C GLU A 148 -4.48 0.32 -11.97
N THR A 149 -5.61 0.48 -11.26
CA THR A 149 -6.16 -0.50 -10.29
C THR A 149 -5.20 -0.79 -9.13
N VAL A 150 -4.63 0.27 -8.56
CA VAL A 150 -3.63 0.17 -7.50
C VAL A 150 -4.30 -0.17 -6.17
N TYR A 151 -4.12 -1.41 -5.70
CA TYR A 151 -4.51 -1.81 -4.35
C TYR A 151 -3.28 -2.15 -3.53
N TRP A 152 -3.31 -1.90 -2.22
CA TRP A 152 -2.16 -2.15 -1.37
C TRP A 152 -2.52 -2.89 -0.10
N TYR A 153 -1.55 -3.66 0.41
CA TYR A 153 -1.57 -4.19 1.77
C TYR A 153 -0.14 -4.34 2.30
N THR A 154 -0.01 -4.47 3.61
CA THR A 154 1.27 -4.76 4.26
C THR A 154 1.41 -6.25 4.52
N ILE A 155 2.57 -6.82 4.17
CA ILE A 155 2.84 -8.26 4.41
C ILE A 155 3.19 -8.55 5.87
N ILE A 156 3.67 -7.54 6.60
CA ILE A 156 3.85 -7.53 8.05
C ILE A 156 3.54 -6.13 8.59
N PRO A 157 3.16 -5.99 9.88
CA PRO A 157 2.91 -4.68 10.47
C PRO A 157 4.08 -3.71 10.26
N PRO A 158 3.83 -2.48 9.77
CA PRO A 158 4.85 -1.46 9.66
C PRO A 158 5.45 -1.11 11.02
N SER A 159 6.67 -0.57 11.00
CA SER A 159 7.36 -0.12 12.20
C SER A 159 7.72 1.35 12.12
N VAL A 160 7.63 2.06 13.24
CA VAL A 160 8.00 3.47 13.34
C VAL A 160 8.97 3.64 14.50
N VAL A 161 10.07 4.34 14.25
CA VAL A 161 11.09 4.64 15.26
C VAL A 161 11.47 6.11 15.22
N MET A 162 11.59 6.74 16.40
CA MET A 162 12.16 8.08 16.52
C MET A 162 13.68 8.00 16.32
N VAL A 163 14.21 8.73 15.35
CA VAL A 163 15.63 8.75 15.02
C VAL A 163 16.35 9.89 15.75
N SER A 164 15.69 11.04 15.84
CA SER A 164 16.10 12.20 16.63
C SER A 164 14.84 12.99 17.06
N PRO A 165 14.92 13.95 17.99
CA PRO A 165 13.76 14.73 18.41
C PRO A 165 13.05 15.36 17.19
N GLY A 166 11.77 15.01 17.00
CA GLY A 166 10.96 15.49 15.88
C GLY A 166 11.20 14.80 14.53
N VAL A 167 12.07 13.79 14.45
CA VAL A 167 12.34 13.03 13.22
C VAL A 167 12.07 11.55 13.44
N TYR A 168 11.24 10.97 12.58
CA TYR A 168 10.79 9.59 12.68
C TYR A 168 11.03 8.86 11.38
N LYS A 169 11.33 7.57 11.48
CA LYS A 169 11.46 6.68 10.34
C LYS A 169 10.37 5.63 10.40
N ALA A 170 9.51 5.61 9.39
CA ALA A 170 8.53 4.55 9.16
C ALA A 170 9.09 3.57 8.12
N VAL A 171 9.02 2.27 8.40
CA VAL A 171 9.40 1.21 7.47
C VAL A 171 8.21 0.31 7.24
N GLY A 172 7.81 0.20 5.96
CA GLY A 172 6.72 -0.64 5.50
C GLY A 172 7.20 -1.69 4.50
N TYR A 173 6.63 -2.89 4.58
CA TYR A 173 6.77 -3.90 3.54
C TYR A 173 5.41 -4.02 2.86
N VAL A 174 5.28 -3.32 1.74
CA VAL A 174 4.01 -3.05 1.07
C VAL A 174 3.97 -3.81 -0.24
N GLN A 175 2.83 -4.43 -0.54
CA GLN A 175 2.58 -5.01 -1.86
C GLN A 175 1.50 -4.20 -2.55
N PHE A 176 1.85 -3.62 -3.70
CA PHE A 176 0.90 -2.94 -4.57
C PHE A 176 0.51 -3.89 -5.71
N LEU A 177 -0.76 -4.28 -5.78
CA LEU A 177 -1.31 -4.95 -6.94
C LEU A 177 -1.56 -3.89 -8.00
N VAL A 178 -1.03 -4.10 -9.20
CA VAL A 178 -1.09 -3.12 -10.29
C VAL A 178 -1.42 -3.79 -11.61
N ALA A 179 -2.16 -3.10 -12.47
CA ALA A 179 -2.38 -3.47 -13.86
C ALA A 179 -1.66 -2.45 -14.76
N PRO A 180 -0.77 -2.85 -15.68
CA PRO A 180 -0.19 -1.94 -16.65
C PRO A 180 -1.27 -1.32 -17.54
N THR A 181 -1.32 0.00 -17.66
CA THR A 181 -2.30 0.68 -18.52
C THR A 181 -2.19 0.25 -20.00
N ALA A 182 -0.98 -0.11 -20.45
CA ALA A 182 -0.74 -0.60 -21.80
C ALA A 182 -1.21 -2.05 -22.02
N ALA A 183 -1.31 -2.86 -20.97
CA ALA A 183 -1.75 -4.24 -21.03
C ALA A 183 -2.46 -4.64 -19.71
N PRO A 184 -3.69 -4.17 -19.48
CA PRO A 184 -4.39 -4.33 -18.20
C PRO A 184 -4.60 -5.79 -17.77
N ILE A 185 -4.61 -6.71 -18.74
CA ILE A 185 -4.69 -8.14 -18.48
C ILE A 185 -3.47 -8.66 -17.71
N ASN A 186 -2.32 -8.00 -17.75
CA ASN A 186 -1.09 -8.46 -17.12
C ASN A 186 -0.93 -7.92 -15.69
N VAL A 187 -1.88 -8.24 -14.82
CA VAL A 187 -1.85 -7.84 -13.41
C VAL A 187 -0.71 -8.53 -12.68
N PHE A 188 0.03 -7.77 -11.86
CA PHE A 188 1.14 -8.28 -11.07
C PHE A 188 1.30 -7.49 -9.77
N VAL A 189 2.25 -7.91 -8.93
CA VAL A 189 2.52 -7.25 -7.64
C VAL A 189 3.85 -6.53 -7.69
N LEU A 190 3.86 -5.28 -7.26
CA LEU A 190 5.06 -4.57 -6.86
C LEU A 190 5.29 -4.85 -5.38
N ASN A 191 6.28 -5.69 -5.08
CA ASN A 191 6.72 -5.91 -3.70
C ASN A 191 7.71 -4.81 -3.32
N VAL A 192 7.26 -3.88 -2.49
CA VAL A 192 7.95 -2.65 -2.13
C VAL A 192 8.43 -2.71 -0.68
N THR A 193 9.72 -2.52 -0.47
CA THR A 193 10.22 -2.12 0.85
C THR A 193 10.34 -0.62 0.86
N GLU A 194 9.61 0.01 1.76
CA GLU A 194 9.51 1.46 1.83
C GLU A 194 10.08 1.99 3.12
N VAL A 195 10.86 3.07 3.00
CA VAL A 195 11.44 3.79 4.14
C VAL A 195 11.09 5.26 4.00
N LEU A 196 10.20 5.73 4.88
CA LEU A 196 9.75 7.12 4.96
C LEU A 196 10.41 7.79 6.15
N THR A 197 11.07 8.92 5.92
CA THR A 197 11.59 9.79 6.98
C THR A 197 10.70 11.01 7.12
N TYR A 198 9.99 11.09 8.25
CA TYR A 198 9.10 12.18 8.60
C TYR A 198 9.80 13.18 9.52
N VAL A 199 9.55 14.46 9.29
CA VAL A 199 9.97 15.56 10.15
C VAL A 199 8.74 16.28 10.67
N ASN A 200 8.72 16.58 11.97
CA ASN A 200 7.66 17.33 12.61
C ASN A 200 7.78 18.82 12.23
N THR A 201 6.74 19.36 11.60
CA THR A 201 6.64 20.76 11.21
C THR A 201 5.44 21.42 11.90
N SER A 202 5.20 22.71 11.63
CA SER A 202 4.03 23.40 12.18
C SER A 202 2.70 22.88 11.63
N SER A 203 2.71 22.22 10.46
CA SER A 203 1.53 21.66 9.77
C SER A 203 1.28 20.18 10.10
N GLY A 204 2.21 19.51 10.78
CA GLY A 204 2.14 18.07 11.07
C GLY A 204 3.44 17.37 10.68
N TYR A 205 3.38 16.07 10.41
CA TYR A 205 4.53 15.32 9.92
C TYR A 205 4.57 15.34 8.40
N GLU A 206 5.68 15.80 7.84
CA GLU A 206 5.92 15.87 6.39
C GLU A 206 7.13 14.99 6.02
N ILE A 207 7.11 14.41 4.83
CA ILE A 207 8.14 13.49 4.32
C ILE A 207 9.35 14.30 3.87
N GLU A 208 10.49 14.10 4.52
CA GLU A 208 11.79 14.66 4.12
C GLU A 208 12.50 13.76 3.11
N SER A 209 12.43 12.45 3.32
CA SER A 209 12.99 11.48 2.38
C SER A 209 12.18 10.21 2.33
N GLU A 210 12.16 9.62 1.15
CA GLU A 210 11.49 8.38 0.87
C GLU A 210 12.37 7.47 0.02
N VAL A 211 12.40 6.20 0.37
CA VAL A 211 13.07 5.16 -0.41
C VAL A 211 12.05 4.10 -0.78
N TRP A 212 11.90 3.86 -2.07
CA TRP A 212 11.08 2.80 -2.67
C TRP A 212 11.99 1.74 -3.26
N GLU A 213 12.09 0.58 -2.60
CA GLU A 213 12.78 -0.57 -3.17
C GLU A 213 11.76 -1.55 -3.76
N VAL A 214 11.65 -1.54 -5.09
CA VAL A 214 10.59 -2.21 -5.84
C VAL A 214 11.11 -3.48 -6.49
N LYS A 215 10.45 -4.60 -6.21
CA LYS A 215 10.65 -5.88 -6.89
C LYS A 215 9.31 -6.41 -7.43
N PRO A 216 9.10 -6.43 -8.76
CA PRO A 216 7.95 -7.09 -9.36
C PRO A 216 7.90 -8.59 -9.01
N LEU A 217 6.71 -9.08 -8.69
CA LEU A 217 6.40 -10.49 -8.46
C LEU A 217 5.14 -10.87 -9.26
N PRO A 218 5.08 -12.08 -9.84
CA PRO A 218 3.85 -12.59 -10.43
C PRO A 218 2.82 -12.89 -9.32
N LEU A 219 1.53 -12.84 -9.67
CA LEU A 219 0.44 -13.16 -8.73
C LEU A 219 0.55 -14.59 -8.16
N THR A 220 1.15 -15.52 -8.89
CA THR A 220 1.38 -16.90 -8.45
C THR A 220 2.28 -17.00 -7.21
N ASP A 221 3.18 -16.03 -7.01
CA ASP A 221 4.10 -16.02 -5.88
C ASP A 221 3.44 -15.49 -4.59
N VAL A 222 2.32 -14.77 -4.73
CA VAL A 222 1.65 -14.08 -3.62
C VAL A 222 0.25 -14.62 -3.33
N ILE A 223 -0.41 -15.25 -4.30
CA ILE A 223 -1.75 -15.85 -4.15
C ILE A 223 -1.65 -17.36 -4.35
N ALA A 224 -1.78 -18.10 -3.24
CA ALA A 224 -1.74 -19.55 -3.26
C ALA A 224 -2.89 -20.12 -4.11
N GLY A 225 -2.56 -21.03 -5.04
CA GLY A 225 -3.52 -21.70 -5.92
C GLY A 225 -4.01 -20.85 -7.10
N TYR A 226 -3.51 -19.63 -7.27
CA TYR A 226 -3.79 -18.84 -8.47
C TYR A 226 -3.09 -19.50 -9.69
N PRO A 227 -3.82 -19.78 -10.79
CA PRO A 227 -3.29 -20.54 -11.93
C PRO A 227 -2.21 -19.77 -12.73
N GLY A 228 -2.13 -18.45 -12.55
CA GLY A 228 -1.26 -17.58 -13.33
C GLY A 228 -2.02 -16.86 -14.43
N GLN A 229 -1.62 -15.62 -14.70
CA GLN A 229 -2.30 -14.77 -15.66
C GLN A 229 -2.18 -15.30 -17.10
N GLU A 230 -1.05 -15.93 -17.42
CA GLU A 230 -0.80 -16.55 -18.72
C GLU A 230 -1.76 -17.74 -18.97
N ALA A 231 -1.95 -18.61 -17.97
CA ALA A 231 -2.90 -19.73 -18.06
C ALA A 231 -4.35 -19.25 -18.25
N LEU A 232 -4.76 -18.20 -17.51
CA LEU A 232 -6.09 -17.60 -17.69
C LEU A 232 -6.27 -16.98 -19.09
N ALA A 233 -5.23 -16.35 -19.62
CA ALA A 233 -5.24 -15.84 -20.98
C ALA A 233 -5.28 -16.97 -22.02
N GLU A 234 -4.58 -18.08 -21.79
CA GLU A 234 -4.63 -19.27 -22.65
C GLU A 234 -6.04 -19.86 -22.69
N ASP A 235 -6.72 -19.98 -21.55
CA ASP A 235 -8.11 -20.45 -21.47
C ASP A 235 -9.07 -19.50 -22.20
N ALA A 236 -8.88 -18.19 -22.08
CA ALA A 236 -9.69 -17.19 -22.76
C ALA A 236 -9.51 -17.27 -24.30
N VAL A 237 -8.28 -17.32 -24.78
CA VAL A 237 -7.97 -17.46 -26.21
C VAL A 237 -8.45 -18.80 -26.76
N LEU A 238 -8.38 -19.87 -25.98
CA LEU A 238 -8.95 -21.16 -26.36
C LEU A 238 -10.47 -21.06 -26.54
N ALA A 239 -11.16 -20.39 -25.62
CA ALA A 239 -12.59 -20.15 -25.73
C ALA A 239 -12.94 -19.32 -26.96
N ASP A 240 -12.18 -18.26 -27.26
CA ASP A 240 -12.36 -17.42 -28.44
C ASP A 240 -12.15 -18.24 -29.73
N ALA A 241 -11.10 -19.06 -29.81
CA ALA A 241 -10.87 -19.96 -30.95
C ALA A 241 -12.00 -20.99 -31.13
N MET A 242 -12.51 -21.56 -30.03
CA MET A 242 -13.67 -22.45 -30.09
C MET A 242 -14.95 -21.74 -30.53
N SER A 243 -15.15 -20.48 -30.14
CA SER A 243 -16.25 -19.66 -30.65
C SER A 243 -16.10 -19.46 -32.15
N HIS A 244 -14.92 -19.08 -32.63
CA HIS A 244 -14.64 -18.89 -34.05
C HIS A 244 -15.07 -20.09 -34.90
N TRP A 245 -14.67 -21.30 -34.50
CA TRP A 245 -15.03 -22.52 -35.21
C TRP A 245 -16.52 -22.84 -35.14
N ASN A 246 -17.17 -22.52 -34.03
CA ASN A 246 -18.63 -22.60 -33.93
C ASN A 246 -19.31 -21.60 -34.86
N ASP A 247 -18.82 -20.36 -34.94
CA ASP A 247 -19.39 -19.29 -35.77
C ASP A 247 -19.23 -19.60 -37.26
N ILE A 248 -18.15 -20.26 -37.67
CA ILE A 248 -17.99 -20.86 -39.01
C ILE A 248 -19.05 -21.94 -39.26
N ALA A 249 -19.29 -22.82 -38.29
CA ALA A 249 -20.28 -23.88 -38.41
C ALA A 249 -21.74 -23.42 -38.22
N ILE A 250 -21.95 -22.20 -37.75
CA ILE A 250 -23.26 -21.49 -37.75
C ILE A 250 -23.47 -20.78 -39.10
N GLU A 251 -22.46 -20.81 -39.98
CA GLU A 251 -22.54 -20.27 -41.33
C GLU A 251 -22.96 -18.79 -41.34
N ASN A 252 -22.40 -18.02 -40.40
CA ASN A 252 -22.74 -16.63 -40.20
C ASN A 252 -21.51 -15.73 -40.21
N ALA A 253 -21.16 -15.25 -41.40
CA ALA A 253 -20.08 -14.28 -41.60
C ALA A 253 -20.18 -13.02 -40.73
N SER A 254 -21.36 -12.63 -40.24
CA SER A 254 -21.50 -11.47 -39.34
C SER A 254 -20.99 -11.74 -37.92
N LEU A 255 -21.08 -12.99 -37.44
CA LEU A 255 -20.47 -13.41 -36.17
C LEU A 255 -18.95 -13.47 -36.34
N ILE A 256 -18.51 -14.21 -37.36
CA ILE A 256 -17.10 -14.42 -37.68
C ILE A 256 -16.35 -13.09 -37.83
N ILE A 257 -16.91 -12.13 -38.57
CA ILE A 257 -16.20 -10.87 -38.84
C ILE A 257 -16.02 -9.98 -37.59
N SER A 258 -16.86 -10.17 -36.57
CA SER A 258 -16.79 -9.39 -35.33
C SER A 258 -15.53 -9.70 -34.50
N GLU A 259 -14.91 -10.86 -34.76
CA GLU A 259 -13.73 -11.36 -34.06
C GLU A 259 -12.42 -10.80 -34.62
N TYR A 260 -12.43 -10.29 -35.85
CA TYR A 260 -11.22 -9.80 -36.51
C TYR A 260 -10.87 -8.37 -36.13
N ALA A 261 -9.57 -8.09 -36.06
CA ALA A 261 -9.07 -6.72 -36.03
C ALA A 261 -9.31 -6.03 -37.39
N PRO A 262 -9.46 -4.68 -37.44
CA PRO A 262 -9.80 -3.96 -38.67
C PRO A 262 -8.87 -4.22 -39.88
N ASN A 263 -7.58 -4.44 -39.61
CA ASN A 263 -6.54 -4.65 -40.61
C ASN A 263 -6.03 -6.10 -40.66
N ALA A 264 -6.81 -7.05 -40.14
CA ALA A 264 -6.42 -8.46 -40.10
C ALA A 264 -6.23 -9.06 -41.50
N THR A 265 -5.53 -10.19 -41.58
CA THR A 265 -5.34 -10.93 -42.84
C THR A 265 -5.77 -12.38 -42.69
N LEU A 266 -6.57 -12.87 -43.64
CA LEU A 266 -6.93 -14.27 -43.82
C LEU A 266 -6.10 -14.87 -44.96
N HIS A 267 -5.35 -15.92 -44.65
CA HIS A 267 -4.58 -16.74 -45.57
C HIS A 267 -5.35 -18.04 -45.82
N TRP A 268 -6.12 -18.08 -46.90
CA TRP A 268 -6.85 -19.27 -47.32
C TRP A 268 -5.99 -20.11 -48.26
N ILE A 269 -5.61 -21.31 -47.84
CA ILE A 269 -4.68 -22.19 -48.55
C ILE A 269 -5.38 -23.49 -48.89
N GLY A 270 -5.72 -23.66 -50.18
CA GLY A 270 -6.37 -24.87 -50.69
C GLY A 270 -7.86 -24.65 -51.00
N GLY A 271 -8.40 -25.49 -51.88
CA GLY A 271 -9.80 -25.40 -52.31
C GLY A 271 -10.15 -24.16 -53.16
N PRO A 272 -11.45 -23.95 -53.45
CA PRO A 272 -11.92 -22.96 -54.41
C PRO A 272 -11.81 -21.50 -53.93
N LEU A 273 -11.64 -21.27 -52.63
CA LEU A 273 -11.51 -19.95 -52.03
C LEU A 273 -10.05 -19.58 -51.70
N SER A 274 -9.07 -20.26 -52.30
CA SER A 274 -7.65 -19.97 -52.07
C SER A 274 -7.29 -18.51 -52.37
N GLY A 275 -6.61 -17.85 -51.44
CA GLY A 275 -6.22 -16.45 -51.57
C GLY A 275 -5.73 -15.84 -50.27
N ASN A 276 -5.21 -14.61 -50.36
CA ASN A 276 -4.89 -13.78 -49.20
C ASN A 276 -5.86 -12.59 -49.18
N TYR A 277 -6.56 -12.41 -48.07
CA TYR A 277 -7.60 -11.40 -47.92
C TYR A 277 -7.27 -10.50 -46.74
N THR A 278 -6.98 -9.22 -47.01
CA THR A 278 -6.61 -8.25 -45.98
C THR A 278 -7.75 -7.25 -45.75
N GLY A 279 -8.03 -6.99 -44.48
CA GLY A 279 -9.07 -6.09 -44.01
C GLY A 279 -10.45 -6.73 -43.97
N ILE A 280 -11.28 -6.23 -43.04
CA ILE A 280 -12.58 -6.83 -42.71
C ILE A 280 -13.52 -6.99 -43.92
N ALA A 281 -13.48 -6.08 -44.90
CA ALA A 281 -14.35 -6.17 -46.07
C ALA A 281 -14.03 -7.38 -46.97
N ALA A 282 -12.74 -7.66 -47.19
CA ALA A 282 -12.31 -8.78 -48.02
C ALA A 282 -12.50 -10.12 -47.31
N ILE A 283 -12.25 -10.15 -45.99
CA ILE A 283 -12.45 -11.32 -45.15
C ILE A 283 -13.95 -11.67 -45.09
N ASN A 284 -14.81 -10.70 -44.78
CA ASN A 284 -16.26 -10.90 -44.73
C ASN A 284 -16.82 -11.40 -46.07
N ALA A 285 -16.38 -10.82 -47.18
CA ALA A 285 -16.80 -11.27 -48.51
C ALA A 285 -16.33 -12.70 -48.83
N THR A 286 -15.28 -13.19 -48.18
CA THR A 286 -14.78 -14.57 -48.34
C THR A 286 -15.60 -15.54 -47.49
N TRP A 287 -15.85 -15.23 -46.23
CA TRP A 287 -16.74 -16.02 -45.36
C TRP A 287 -18.17 -16.05 -45.88
N THR A 288 -18.71 -14.94 -46.39
CA THR A 288 -20.03 -14.92 -47.05
C THR A 288 -20.09 -15.86 -48.26
N LYS A 289 -18.99 -15.99 -49.01
CA LYS A 289 -18.93 -16.98 -50.11
C LYS A 289 -18.93 -18.39 -49.56
N PHE A 290 -18.16 -18.66 -48.49
CA PHE A 290 -18.16 -19.95 -47.82
C PHE A 290 -19.57 -20.34 -47.37
N ASP A 291 -20.28 -19.43 -46.67
CA ASP A 291 -21.65 -19.64 -46.19
C ASP A 291 -22.64 -19.93 -47.35
N SER A 292 -22.38 -19.38 -48.55
CA SER A 292 -23.21 -19.63 -49.72
C SER A 292 -22.96 -20.98 -50.41
N LEU A 293 -21.89 -21.70 -50.03
CA LEU A 293 -21.55 -23.00 -50.63
C LEU A 293 -22.23 -24.17 -49.92
N TYR A 294 -22.54 -24.02 -48.64
CA TYR A 294 -22.94 -25.14 -47.77
C TYR A 294 -24.26 -24.85 -47.06
N GLU A 295 -25.19 -25.80 -47.13
CA GLU A 295 -26.47 -25.77 -46.43
C GLU A 295 -26.30 -26.01 -44.93
N TYR A 296 -25.29 -26.82 -44.57
CA TYR A 296 -25.00 -27.18 -43.20
C TYR A 296 -23.51 -27.53 -43.05
N VAL A 297 -22.95 -27.19 -41.89
CA VAL A 297 -21.55 -27.38 -41.52
C VAL A 297 -21.49 -27.89 -40.08
N VAL A 298 -20.72 -28.94 -39.85
CA VAL A 298 -20.39 -29.43 -38.50
C VAL A 298 -18.91 -29.55 -38.38
N TRP A 299 -18.36 -29.22 -37.21
CA TRP A 299 -16.93 -29.31 -36.99
C TRP A 299 -16.60 -30.12 -35.75
N TYR A 300 -15.38 -30.65 -35.74
CA TYR A 300 -14.75 -31.19 -34.54
C TYR A 300 -13.23 -31.08 -34.63
N ALA A 301 -12.58 -30.98 -33.47
CA ALA A 301 -11.13 -31.01 -33.37
C ALA A 301 -10.63 -32.47 -33.35
N LEU A 302 -9.61 -32.77 -34.17
CA LEU A 302 -9.01 -34.11 -34.23
C LEU A 302 -8.19 -34.45 -32.98
N VAL A 303 -7.57 -33.43 -32.40
CA VAL A 303 -6.89 -33.47 -31.11
C VAL A 303 -7.19 -32.18 -30.36
N PRO A 304 -6.99 -32.11 -29.02
CA PRO A 304 -7.14 -30.87 -28.29
C PRO A 304 -6.34 -29.73 -28.96
N PRO A 305 -6.98 -28.57 -29.21
CA PRO A 305 -6.28 -27.40 -29.72
C PRO A 305 -5.13 -26.98 -28.82
N THR A 306 -4.11 -26.38 -29.40
CA THR A 306 -2.98 -25.82 -28.66
C THR A 306 -3.07 -24.31 -28.66
N VAL A 307 -2.89 -23.68 -27.50
CA VAL A 307 -2.79 -22.24 -27.35
C VAL A 307 -1.43 -21.88 -26.78
N GLN A 308 -0.87 -20.76 -27.23
CA GLN A 308 0.33 -20.15 -26.68
C GLN A 308 0.08 -18.65 -26.53
N VAL A 309 0.25 -18.12 -25.32
CA VAL A 309 0.15 -16.69 -25.04
C VAL A 309 1.53 -16.12 -24.78
N LYS A 310 1.78 -14.89 -25.23
CA LYS A 310 2.97 -14.13 -24.88
C LYS A 310 2.64 -12.65 -24.82
N GLY A 311 2.49 -12.14 -23.60
CA GLY A 311 2.13 -10.75 -23.36
C GLY A 311 0.73 -10.45 -23.91
N ASP A 312 0.66 -9.54 -24.89
CA ASP A 312 -0.56 -9.11 -25.57
C ASP A 312 -0.79 -9.81 -26.91
N THR A 313 -0.03 -10.87 -27.19
CA THR A 313 -0.16 -11.69 -28.41
C THR A 313 -0.46 -13.13 -28.05
N ALA A 314 -1.22 -13.82 -28.91
CA ALA A 314 -1.50 -15.24 -28.73
C ALA A 314 -1.58 -15.97 -30.07
N MET A 315 -1.42 -17.28 -30.02
CA MET A 315 -1.63 -18.18 -31.15
C MET A 315 -2.46 -19.37 -30.70
N ALA A 316 -3.56 -19.65 -31.39
CA ALA A 316 -4.29 -20.89 -31.30
C ALA A 316 -4.05 -21.71 -32.57
N LYS A 317 -3.86 -23.02 -32.42
CA LYS A 317 -3.67 -23.94 -33.54
C LYS A 317 -4.48 -25.20 -33.30
N ALA A 318 -5.22 -25.61 -34.32
CA ALA A 318 -5.99 -26.85 -34.26
C ALA A 318 -6.01 -27.56 -35.62
N PRO A 319 -5.80 -28.89 -35.65
CA PRO A 319 -6.24 -29.72 -36.75
C PRO A 319 -7.73 -30.05 -36.56
N LEU A 320 -8.54 -29.61 -37.50
CA LEU A 320 -10.00 -29.63 -37.47
C LEU A 320 -10.53 -30.41 -38.67
N GLN A 321 -11.73 -30.96 -38.52
CA GLN A 321 -12.51 -31.44 -39.66
C GLN A 321 -13.86 -30.76 -39.66
N PHE A 322 -14.19 -30.15 -40.79
CA PHE A 322 -15.52 -29.62 -41.07
C PHE A 322 -16.22 -30.56 -42.04
N VAL A 323 -17.29 -31.21 -41.60
CA VAL A 323 -18.19 -31.96 -42.46
C VAL A 323 -19.14 -30.95 -43.08
N VAL A 324 -19.13 -30.87 -44.41
CA VAL A 324 -19.88 -29.85 -45.15
C VAL A 324 -20.92 -30.50 -46.07
N PHE A 325 -22.10 -29.91 -46.12
CA PHE A 325 -23.23 -30.35 -46.93
C PHE A 325 -23.51 -29.30 -48.01
N PRO A 326 -23.05 -29.48 -49.26
CA PRO A 326 -23.14 -28.43 -50.27
C PRO A 326 -24.59 -28.17 -50.72
N PHE A 327 -24.91 -26.92 -51.05
CA PHE A 327 -26.20 -26.62 -51.68
C PHE A 327 -26.33 -27.31 -53.05
N PRO A 328 -27.53 -27.84 -53.41
CA PRO A 328 -27.82 -28.28 -54.76
C PRO A 328 -27.62 -27.15 -55.78
N THR A 329 -27.01 -27.48 -56.91
CA THR A 329 -26.83 -26.54 -58.03
C THR A 329 -27.42 -27.12 -59.31
N ALA A 330 -27.64 -26.28 -60.33
CA ALA A 330 -28.14 -26.74 -61.62
C ALA A 330 -27.21 -27.79 -62.29
N SER A 331 -25.89 -27.71 -62.05
CA SER A 331 -24.91 -28.66 -62.55
C SER A 331 -24.68 -29.87 -61.64
N ASN A 332 -25.05 -29.77 -60.36
CA ASN A 332 -25.00 -30.86 -59.39
C ASN A 332 -26.23 -30.83 -58.48
N PRO A 333 -27.36 -31.43 -58.91
CA PRO A 333 -28.62 -31.39 -58.16
C PRO A 333 -28.62 -32.25 -56.87
N HIS A 334 -27.65 -33.17 -56.74
CA HIS A 334 -27.52 -34.07 -55.59
C HIS A 334 -26.05 -34.11 -55.12
N PRO A 335 -25.54 -32.99 -54.57
CA PRO A 335 -24.19 -32.97 -54.05
C PRO A 335 -24.05 -33.94 -52.88
N GLN A 336 -22.91 -34.61 -52.80
CA GLN A 336 -22.57 -35.43 -51.65
C GLN A 336 -21.80 -34.59 -50.64
N GLU A 337 -22.09 -34.85 -49.37
CA GLU A 337 -21.31 -34.38 -48.25
C GLU A 337 -19.85 -34.84 -48.36
N PHE A 338 -18.96 -33.98 -47.90
CA PHE A 338 -17.53 -34.27 -47.83
C PHE A 338 -16.91 -33.54 -46.66
N VAL A 339 -15.62 -33.77 -46.44
CA VAL A 339 -14.91 -33.24 -45.28
C VAL A 339 -13.84 -32.27 -45.72
N LEU A 340 -13.84 -31.09 -45.13
CA LEU A 340 -12.72 -30.16 -45.17
C LEU A 340 -11.80 -30.52 -44.02
N ASN A 341 -10.66 -31.16 -44.32
CA ASN A 341 -9.61 -31.36 -43.33
C ASN A 341 -8.81 -30.07 -43.25
N VAL A 342 -8.92 -29.36 -42.13
CA VAL A 342 -8.39 -28.01 -41.95
C VAL A 342 -7.28 -28.05 -40.90
N THR A 343 -6.11 -27.51 -41.22
CA THR A 343 -5.16 -27.07 -40.18
C THR A 343 -5.30 -25.57 -40.05
N GLU A 344 -5.84 -25.15 -38.92
CA GLU A 344 -6.05 -23.74 -38.67
C GLU A 344 -5.03 -23.19 -37.68
N ILE A 345 -4.57 -21.97 -37.96
CA ILE A 345 -3.71 -21.20 -37.06
C ILE A 345 -4.28 -19.78 -36.97
N LEU A 346 -4.73 -19.42 -35.77
CA LEU A 346 -5.26 -18.12 -35.43
C LEU A 346 -4.20 -17.37 -34.62
N TYR A 347 -3.85 -16.16 -35.06
CA TYR A 347 -3.00 -15.24 -34.32
C TYR A 347 -3.86 -14.11 -33.80
N TYR A 348 -3.72 -13.82 -32.52
CA TYR A 348 -4.49 -12.79 -31.82
C TYR A 348 -3.58 -11.70 -31.28
N ASN A 349 -4.14 -10.48 -31.21
CA ASN A 349 -3.64 -9.43 -30.35
C ASN A 349 -4.75 -9.01 -29.37
N TYR A 350 -4.38 -8.74 -28.12
CA TYR A 350 -5.30 -8.22 -27.12
C TYR A 350 -5.53 -6.72 -27.34
N ASN A 351 -6.78 -6.34 -27.54
CA ASN A 351 -7.18 -4.94 -27.65
C ASN A 351 -7.57 -4.42 -26.26
N ALA A 352 -6.65 -3.69 -25.61
CA ALA A 352 -6.87 -3.16 -24.26
C ALA A 352 -8.08 -2.21 -24.15
N THR A 353 -8.41 -1.46 -25.21
CA THR A 353 -9.56 -0.54 -25.21
C THR A 353 -10.89 -1.26 -25.28
N ALA A 354 -10.97 -2.32 -26.09
CA ALA A 354 -12.18 -3.14 -26.23
C ALA A 354 -12.24 -4.31 -25.23
N MET A 355 -11.15 -4.55 -24.49
CA MET A 355 -10.99 -5.64 -23.53
C MET A 355 -11.27 -7.03 -24.13
N GLN A 356 -10.76 -7.27 -25.34
CA GLN A 356 -11.00 -8.52 -26.08
C GLN A 356 -9.77 -8.92 -26.91
N TRP A 357 -9.57 -10.22 -27.11
CA TRP A 357 -8.64 -10.73 -28.11
C TRP A 357 -9.25 -10.58 -29.50
N GLN A 358 -8.46 -10.16 -30.48
CA GLN A 358 -8.92 -10.01 -31.86
C GLN A 358 -7.99 -10.77 -32.80
N ILE A 359 -8.57 -11.46 -33.78
CA ILE A 359 -7.81 -12.17 -34.81
C ILE A 359 -7.11 -11.14 -35.69
N VAL A 360 -5.78 -11.22 -35.76
CA VAL A 360 -4.95 -10.35 -36.61
C VAL A 360 -4.39 -11.08 -37.82
N ASN A 361 -4.15 -12.38 -37.71
CA ASN A 361 -3.84 -13.24 -38.84
C ASN A 361 -4.50 -14.59 -38.66
N GLU A 362 -5.12 -15.11 -39.71
CA GLU A 362 -5.67 -16.46 -39.75
C GLU A 362 -5.06 -17.21 -40.93
N TYR A 363 -4.67 -18.46 -40.67
CA TYR A 363 -4.24 -19.39 -41.70
C TYR A 363 -5.24 -20.53 -41.76
N TRP A 364 -6.09 -20.51 -42.78
CA TRP A 364 -7.07 -21.55 -43.06
C TRP A 364 -6.51 -22.49 -44.12
N ILE A 365 -5.87 -23.58 -43.69
CA ILE A 365 -5.21 -24.54 -44.59
C ILE A 365 -6.14 -25.72 -44.80
N VAL A 366 -6.82 -25.76 -45.94
CA VAL A 366 -7.89 -26.73 -46.22
C VAL A 366 -7.48 -27.77 -47.26
N HIS A 367 -7.73 -29.03 -46.94
CA HIS A 367 -7.57 -30.18 -47.83
C HIS A 367 -8.87 -31.00 -47.84
N PRO A 368 -9.71 -30.87 -48.89
CA PRO A 368 -10.93 -31.67 -49.02
C PRO A 368 -10.62 -33.17 -49.07
N LEU A 369 -11.43 -33.97 -48.38
CA LEU A 369 -11.39 -35.43 -48.33
C LEU A 369 -12.81 -35.99 -48.51
N PRO A 370 -12.97 -37.17 -49.11
CA PRO A 370 -14.25 -37.85 -49.12
C PRO A 370 -14.63 -38.28 -47.69
N ILE A 371 -15.92 -38.26 -47.37
CA ILE A 371 -16.41 -38.60 -46.02
C ILE A 371 -16.05 -40.03 -45.60
N SER A 372 -15.89 -40.94 -46.56
CA SER A 372 -15.47 -42.33 -46.34
C SER A 372 -14.10 -42.47 -45.68
N ASP A 373 -13.22 -41.49 -45.87
CA ASP A 373 -11.85 -41.53 -45.34
C ASP A 373 -11.79 -41.23 -43.84
N VAL A 374 -12.83 -40.57 -43.31
CA VAL A 374 -12.88 -40.14 -41.90
C VAL A 374 -14.00 -40.83 -41.12
N ALA A 375 -15.02 -41.36 -41.82
CA ALA A 375 -16.09 -42.17 -41.25
C ALA A 375 -16.22 -43.51 -42.00
N PRO A 376 -15.32 -44.48 -41.74
CA PRO A 376 -15.37 -45.79 -42.39
C PRO A 376 -16.69 -46.50 -42.11
N GLY A 377 -17.43 -46.85 -43.16
CA GLY A 377 -18.75 -47.49 -43.06
C GLY A 377 -19.93 -46.52 -43.14
N TYR A 378 -19.67 -45.21 -43.24
CA TYR A 378 -20.70 -44.25 -43.60
C TYR A 378 -21.19 -44.49 -45.03
N THR A 379 -22.50 -44.66 -45.18
CA THR A 379 -23.18 -44.68 -46.48
C THR A 379 -23.92 -43.37 -46.66
N PRO A 380 -23.58 -42.55 -47.68
CA PRO A 380 -24.32 -41.34 -48.00
C PRO A 380 -25.82 -41.60 -48.02
N GLY A 381 -26.59 -40.72 -47.39
CA GLY A 381 -28.04 -40.79 -47.44
C GLY A 381 -28.49 -40.76 -48.90
N GLN A 382 -29.22 -41.77 -49.37
CA GLN A 382 -29.87 -41.67 -50.67
C GLN A 382 -30.95 -40.61 -50.54
N TYR A 383 -30.73 -39.42 -51.10
CA TYR A 383 -31.77 -38.41 -51.28
C TYR A 383 -32.94 -39.08 -52.03
N GLN A 384 -33.95 -39.54 -51.30
CA GLN A 384 -35.25 -39.86 -51.88
C GLN A 384 -35.95 -38.53 -52.07
N GLY A 385 -35.77 -37.96 -53.26
CA GLY A 385 -36.43 -36.72 -53.68
C GLY A 385 -37.95 -36.82 -53.65
#